data_AF-A0A5N6JX39-F1
#
_entry.id   AF-A0A5N6JX39-F1
#
_cell.length_a   1.000
_cell.length_b   1.000
_cell.length_c   1.000
_cell.angle_alpha   90.00
_cell.angle_beta   90.00
_cell.angle_gamma   90.00
#
_symmetry.space_group_name_H-M   'P 1'
#
loop_
_entity.id
_entity.type
_entity.pdbx_description
1 polymer ?
#
loop_
_entity_poly.entity_id
_entity_poly.type
_entity_poly.pdbx_seq_one_letter_code
_entity_poly.pdbx_strand_id
1 'polypeptide(L)'
;MDGISKVDTLNNTTSYWENPVGHTPGETIFIPDPNGIEEDDGVLLSVVLDGFQGTSYLFCLDGKTMQEIGKAECDWAVAFGAHGHHVQS
;
A
#
# COMPACT_ATOMS: atom_id res chain seq x y z
N MET A 1 -7.95 -4.78 -13.08
CA MET A 1 -7.72 -5.11 -11.66
C MET A 1 -6.77 -4.04 -11.19
N ASP A 2 -7.25 -3.18 -10.30
CA ASP A 2 -6.42 -2.16 -9.66
C ASP A 2 -5.79 -2.82 -8.43
N GLY A 3 -4.58 -2.48 -8.04
CA GLY A 3 -3.95 -3.16 -6.91
C GLY A 3 -2.51 -2.77 -6.71
N ILE A 4 -1.91 -3.37 -5.68
CA ILE A 4 -0.51 -3.20 -5.33
C ILE A 4 0.17 -4.55 -5.53
N SER A 5 1.31 -4.56 -6.22
CA SER A 5 2.09 -5.76 -6.48
C SER A 5 3.51 -5.61 -5.93
N LYS A 6 4.03 -6.68 -5.34
CA LYS A 6 5.44 -6.83 -4.97
C LYS A 6 6.08 -7.85 -5.89
N VAL A 7 7.18 -7.47 -6.54
CA VAL A 7 7.92 -8.32 -7.46
C VAL A 7 9.22 -8.78 -6.81
N ASP A 8 9.37 -10.09 -6.65
CA ASP A 8 10.64 -10.70 -6.26
C ASP A 8 11.47 -10.92 -7.53
N THR A 9 12.55 -10.15 -7.67
CA THR A 9 13.39 -10.17 -8.86
C THR A 9 14.39 -11.33 -8.89
N LEU A 10 14.70 -11.92 -7.73
CA LEU A 10 15.63 -13.05 -7.61
C LEU A 10 14.93 -14.35 -7.99
N ASN A 11 13.70 -14.53 -7.52
CA ASN A 11 12.90 -15.74 -7.76
C ASN A 11 11.91 -15.59 -8.91
N ASN A 12 11.77 -14.39 -9.48
CA ASN A 12 10.84 -14.06 -10.57
C ASN A 12 9.39 -14.41 -10.21
N THR A 13 8.98 -14.07 -8.99
CA THR A 13 7.61 -14.26 -8.49
C THR A 13 6.97 -12.91 -8.20
N THR A 14 5.65 -12.89 -8.10
CA THR A 14 4.91 -11.67 -7.77
C THR A 14 3.81 -11.99 -6.77
N SER A 15 3.78 -11.22 -5.70
CA SER A 15 2.71 -11.22 -4.70
C SER A 15 1.83 -10.00 -4.94
N TYR A 16 0.53 -10.16 -4.72
CA TYR A 16 -0.45 -9.10 -4.92
C TYR A 16 -1.18 -8.86 -3.61
N TRP A 17 -1.52 -7.60 -3.36
CA TRP A 17 -2.58 -7.31 -2.41
C TRP A 17 -3.91 -7.78 -3.00
N GLU A 18 -4.62 -8.65 -2.29
CA GLU A 18 -5.96 -9.12 -2.63
C GLU A 18 -6.98 -7.98 -2.38
N ASN A 19 -7.13 -7.10 -3.36
CA ASN A 19 -7.96 -5.92 -3.22
C ASN A 19 -9.46 -6.23 -3.36
N PRO A 20 -10.33 -5.53 -2.60
CA PRO A 20 -11.76 -5.53 -2.91
C PRO A 20 -12.01 -4.89 -4.29
N VAL A 21 -13.05 -5.36 -4.97
CA VAL A 21 -13.47 -4.81 -6.27
C VAL A 21 -13.78 -3.33 -6.13
N GLY A 22 -13.30 -2.49 -7.05
CA GLY A 22 -13.61 -1.05 -7.07
C GLY A 22 -12.72 -0.19 -6.15
N HIS A 23 -11.69 -0.78 -5.54
CA HIS A 23 -10.74 -0.07 -4.71
C HIS A 23 -9.45 0.21 -5.47
N THR A 24 -9.17 1.49 -5.74
CA THR A 24 -8.07 1.94 -6.59
C THR A 24 -6.97 2.60 -5.74
N PRO A 25 -5.78 1.98 -5.59
CA PRO A 25 -4.66 2.56 -4.88
C PRO A 25 -3.96 3.67 -5.69
N GLY A 26 -3.39 4.66 -4.98
CA GLY A 26 -2.43 5.62 -5.51
C GLY A 26 -0.99 5.09 -5.50
N GLU A 27 -0.01 5.99 -5.49
CA GLU A 27 1.39 5.59 -5.31
C GLU A 27 1.59 4.93 -3.94
N THR A 28 2.30 3.80 -3.93
CA THR A 28 2.65 3.07 -2.73
C THR A 28 4.06 3.43 -2.27
N ILE A 29 4.21 3.74 -0.99
CA ILE A 29 5.47 4.13 -0.36
C ILE A 29 5.92 3.03 0.59
N PHE A 30 7.15 2.54 0.43
CA PHE A 30 7.77 1.63 1.38
C PHE A 30 8.40 2.39 2.55
N ILE A 31 8.17 1.90 3.77
CA ILE A 31 8.77 2.41 4.99
C ILE A 31 9.50 1.23 5.65
N PRO A 32 10.84 1.26 5.72
CA PRO A 32 11.62 0.18 6.31
C PRO A 32 11.43 0.12 7.83
N ASP A 33 11.44 -1.09 8.39
CA ASP A 33 11.62 -1.29 9.82
C ASP A 33 13.05 -0.84 10.19
N PRO A 34 13.24 0.10 11.13
CA PRO A 34 14.56 0.53 11.57
C PRO A 34 15.42 -0.59 12.18
N ASN A 35 14.79 -1.70 12.60
CA ASN A 35 15.47 -2.89 13.11
C ASN A 35 15.39 -4.08 12.14
N GLY A 36 14.93 -3.85 10.90
CA GLY A 36 14.81 -4.87 9.86
C GLY A 36 16.16 -5.48 9.45
N ILE A 37 16.12 -6.71 8.98
CA ILE A 37 17.27 -7.49 8.51
C ILE A 37 17.19 -7.69 6.99
N GLU A 38 16.01 -8.04 6.47
CA GLU A 38 15.73 -8.29 5.06
C GLU A 38 15.26 -6.99 4.37
N GLU A 39 15.42 -6.89 3.04
CA GLU A 39 15.16 -5.65 2.29
C GLU A 39 13.70 -5.18 2.32
N ASP A 40 12.79 -6.13 2.57
CA ASP A 40 11.36 -5.95 2.62
C ASP A 40 10.80 -5.98 4.05
N ASP A 41 11.68 -5.95 5.06
CA ASP A 41 11.29 -5.72 6.46
C ASP A 41 10.78 -4.27 6.60
N GLY A 42 9.46 -4.14 6.65
CA GLY A 42 8.80 -2.85 6.72
C GLY A 42 7.36 -2.93 6.29
N VAL A 43 6.80 -1.78 5.95
CA VAL A 43 5.40 -1.63 5.57
C VAL A 43 5.27 -0.88 4.26
N LEU A 44 4.19 -1.13 3.55
CA LEU A 44 3.77 -0.36 2.39
C LEU A 44 2.57 0.50 2.77
N LEU A 45 2.64 1.80 2.50
CA LEU A 45 1.54 2.74 2.66
C LEU A 45 1.00 3.18 1.30
N SER A 46 -0.32 3.16 1.14
CA SER A 46 -0.98 3.71 -0.04
C SER A 46 -2.31 4.35 0.35
N VAL A 47 -2.62 5.49 -0.25
CA VAL A 47 -4.01 6.00 -0.23
C VAL A 47 -4.81 5.18 -1.22
N VAL A 48 -6.01 4.74 -0.84
CA VAL A 48 -6.90 3.95 -1.70
C VAL A 48 -8.26 4.63 -1.76
N LEU A 49 -8.77 4.79 -2.98
CA LEU A 49 -10.13 5.25 -3.23
C LEU A 49 -11.08 4.05 -3.25
N ASP A 50 -12.07 4.03 -2.35
CA ASP A 50 -13.25 3.17 -2.49
C ASP A 50 -14.20 3.84 -3.50
N GLY A 51 -14.21 3.34 -4.73
CA GLY A 51 -15.03 3.89 -5.81
C GLY A 51 -16.53 3.71 -5.61
N PHE A 52 -16.97 2.80 -4.74
CA PHE A 52 -18.38 2.59 -4.44
C PHE A 52 -18.88 3.57 -3.38
N GLN A 53 -18.07 3.85 -2.36
CA GLN A 53 -18.42 4.79 -1.29
C GLN A 53 -18.06 6.24 -1.62
N GLY A 54 -17.12 6.46 -2.55
CA GLY A 54 -16.59 7.79 -2.85
C GLY A 54 -15.74 8.36 -1.70
N THR A 55 -15.19 7.48 -0.87
CA THR A 55 -14.33 7.79 0.29
C THR A 55 -12.93 7.21 0.07
N SER A 56 -11.99 7.57 0.92
CA SER A 56 -10.63 7.05 0.83
C SER A 56 -10.12 6.57 2.18
N TYR A 57 -9.06 5.78 2.15
CA TYR A 57 -8.35 5.37 3.34
C TYR A 57 -6.85 5.31 3.08
N LEU A 58 -6.06 5.59 4.12
CA LEU A 58 -4.65 5.24 4.14
C LEU A 58 -4.54 3.77 4.54
N PHE A 59 -3.95 2.98 3.65
CA PHE A 59 -3.82 1.54 3.77
C PHE A 59 -2.41 1.15 4.15
N CYS A 60 -2.27 0.20 5.08
CA CYS A 60 -0.99 -0.30 5.56
C CYS A 60 -0.89 -1.81 5.34
N LEU A 61 0.07 -2.21 4.51
CA LEU A 61 0.39 -3.61 4.23
C LEU A 61 1.73 -3.98 4.86
N ASP A 62 1.83 -5.20 5.34
CA ASP A 62 3.12 -5.82 5.68
C ASP A 62 3.95 -6.05 4.40
N GLY A 63 5.19 -5.56 4.39
CA GLY A 63 6.07 -5.57 3.22
C GLY A 63 6.45 -6.97 2.74
N LYS A 64 6.42 -7.97 3.63
CA LYS A 64 6.76 -9.36 3.32
C LYS A 64 5.58 -10.12 2.75
N THR A 65 4.49 -10.11 3.50
CA THR A 65 3.33 -10.97 3.29
C THR A 65 2.28 -10.35 2.37
N MET A 66 2.35 -9.03 2.11
CA MET A 66 1.32 -8.29 1.39
C MET A 66 -0.06 -8.36 2.05
N GLN A 67 -0.11 -8.65 3.36
CA GLN A 67 -1.34 -8.69 4.15
C GLN A 67 -1.64 -7.34 4.80
N GLU A 68 -2.93 -7.02 4.95
CA GLU A 68 -3.40 -5.85 5.68
C GLU A 68 -3.00 -5.94 7.15
N ILE A 69 -2.34 -4.90 7.63
CA ILE A 69 -2.01 -4.73 9.07
C ILE A 69 -2.63 -3.47 9.67
N GLY A 70 -3.24 -2.60 8.84
CA GLY A 70 -3.98 -1.45 9.33
C GLY A 70 -4.62 -0.60 8.25
N LYS A 71 -5.60 0.19 8.67
CA LYS A 71 -6.34 1.13 7.84
C LYS A 71 -6.72 2.37 8.64
N ALA A 72 -6.54 3.55 8.06
CA ALA A 72 -7.05 4.81 8.58
C ALA A 72 -8.01 5.43 7.57
N GLU A 73 -9.29 5.54 7.94
CA GLU A 73 -10.38 5.94 7.06
C GLU A 73 -10.54 7.46 7.01
N CYS A 74 -11.05 8.00 5.89
CA CYS A 74 -11.54 9.36 5.80
C CYS A 74 -12.88 9.44 5.05
N ASP A 75 -13.78 10.31 5.50
CA ASP A 75 -15.15 10.45 4.99
C ASP A 75 -15.26 11.21 3.64
N TRP A 76 -14.15 11.38 2.93
CA TRP A 76 -14.09 12.06 1.64
C TRP A 76 -13.11 11.39 0.70
N ALA A 77 -13.27 11.65 -0.60
CA ALA A 77 -12.32 11.22 -1.61
C ALA A 77 -11.03 12.04 -1.51
N VAL A 78 -9.89 11.36 -1.44
CA VAL A 78 -8.58 11.96 -1.67
C VAL A 78 -8.28 11.85 -3.17
N ALA A 79 -8.01 12.99 -3.81
CA ALA A 79 -7.72 13.02 -5.24
C ALA A 79 -6.42 12.27 -5.58
N PHE A 80 -6.36 11.65 -6.76
CA PHE A 80 -5.15 10.99 -7.24
C PHE A 80 -4.00 12.00 -7.37
N GLY A 81 -2.94 11.74 -6.61
CA GLY A 81 -1.67 12.45 -6.70
C GLY A 81 -0.68 11.76 -7.64
N ALA A 82 0.47 12.40 -7.81
CA ALA A 82 1.63 11.79 -8.46
C ALA A 82 2.49 11.12 -7.39
N HIS A 83 3.60 11.77 -7.01
CA HIS A 83 4.57 11.21 -6.07
C HIS A 83 4.35 11.67 -4.63
N GLY A 84 4.79 10.84 -3.69
CA GLY A 84 4.84 11.09 -2.26
C GLY A 84 6.16 10.65 -1.65
N HIS A 85 6.38 11.02 -0.40
CA HIS A 85 7.56 10.63 0.36
C HIS A 85 7.22 10.57 1.85
N HIS A 86 7.76 9.55 2.53
CA HIS A 86 7.72 9.45 3.98
C HIS A 86 8.95 10.14 4.57
N VAL A 87 8.74 11.03 5.55
CA VAL A 87 9.82 11.68 6.31
C VAL A 87 9.82 11.12 7.72
N GLN A 88 10.94 10.52 8.13
CA GLN A 88 11.15 10.05 9.48
C GLN A 88 11.27 11.23 10.46
N SER A 89 10.59 11.12 11.61
CA SER A 89 10.65 12.08 12.71
C SER A 89 11.81 11.83 13.65
#